data_AF-A0AAV5FUF4-F1
#
_entry.id   AF-A0AAV5FUF4-F1
#
_cell.length_a   1.000
_cell.length_b   1.000
_cell.length_c   1.000
_cell.angle_alpha   90.00
_cell.angle_beta   90.00
_cell.angle_gamma   90.00
#
_symmetry.space_group_name_H-M   'P 1'
#
loop_
_entity.id
_entity.type
_entity.pdbx_description
1 polymer ?
#
loop_
_entity_poly.entity_id
_entity_poly.type
_entity_poly.pdbx_seq_one_letter_code
_entity_poly.pdbx_strand_id
1 'polypeptide(L)'
;MGLYTIVGIRRTNQPIRAPRFRPSGRTDPIPISKLNSSHLTTEEREREKRAAAARSMATTAGYLARRAAQKERVRLLYRRALKDTLNWAVHRHLFYQDVSFLPSPPPLPISSSLADLISSSSLEQASDLRDKFEANRSVEDPDVIDRLIVDAEARYSNFQHPDPYIVPWAPGGSKFTRNPPPPQGIEIVYNYGKED
;
A
#
# COMPACT_ATOMS: atom_id res chain seq x y z
N MET A 1 -39.86 -49.76 15.42
CA MET A 1 -38.43 -49.49 15.70
C MET A 1 -37.98 -48.40 14.73
N GLY A 2 -37.64 -47.16 15.03
CA GLY A 2 -37.55 -46.38 16.25
C GLY A 2 -37.11 -44.96 15.86
N LEU A 3 -37.86 -43.97 16.35
CA LEU A 3 -37.39 -42.66 16.86
C LEU A 3 -36.98 -41.56 15.86
N TYR A 4 -37.91 -40.62 15.64
CA TYR A 4 -37.64 -39.25 15.23
C TYR A 4 -37.06 -38.45 16.42
N THR A 5 -35.88 -37.86 16.25
CA THR A 5 -35.23 -37.02 17.27
C THR A 5 -35.77 -35.60 17.19
N ILE A 6 -36.51 -35.19 18.23
CA ILE A 6 -37.03 -33.82 18.41
C ILE A 6 -35.90 -32.95 18.97
N VAL A 7 -35.46 -31.93 18.23
CA VAL A 7 -34.54 -30.90 18.72
C VAL A 7 -35.29 -30.00 19.71
N GLY A 8 -34.99 -30.18 21.00
CA GLY A 8 -35.62 -29.46 22.10
C GLY A 8 -35.26 -27.97 22.13
N ILE A 9 -36.28 -27.13 21.96
CA ILE A 9 -36.21 -25.69 22.25
C ILE A 9 -36.11 -25.54 23.77
N ARG A 10 -34.93 -25.19 24.28
CA ARG A 10 -34.75 -24.81 25.70
C ARG A 10 -35.52 -23.52 25.96
N ARG A 11 -36.72 -23.62 26.54
CA ARG A 11 -37.40 -22.48 27.15
C ARG A 11 -36.59 -22.05 28.38
N THR A 12 -35.83 -20.99 28.24
CA THR A 12 -35.24 -20.29 29.38
C THR A 12 -36.39 -19.68 30.19
N ASN A 13 -36.59 -20.21 31.39
CA ASN A 13 -37.60 -19.76 32.33
C ASN A 13 -37.11 -18.48 33.03
N GLN A 14 -36.96 -17.40 32.25
CA GLN A 14 -36.65 -16.08 32.79
C GLN A 14 -37.97 -15.36 33.08
N PRO A 15 -38.21 -14.87 34.31
CA PRO A 15 -39.41 -14.11 34.61
C PRO A 15 -39.44 -12.84 33.75
N ILE A 16 -40.55 -12.64 33.04
CA ILE A 16 -40.81 -11.43 32.24
C ILE A 16 -40.79 -10.25 33.20
N ARG A 17 -39.67 -9.51 33.22
CA ARG A 17 -39.53 -8.28 33.99
C ARG A 17 -40.43 -7.24 33.34
N ALA A 18 -41.53 -6.88 34.02
CA ALA A 18 -42.41 -5.82 33.56
C ALA A 18 -41.60 -4.54 33.27
N PRO A 19 -41.91 -3.80 32.19
CA PRO A 19 -41.27 -2.52 31.93
C PRO A 19 -41.60 -1.58 33.10
N ARG A 20 -40.56 -1.10 33.79
CA ARG A 20 -40.73 -0.07 34.81
C ARG A 20 -41.25 1.18 34.12
N PHE A 21 -42.53 1.48 34.35
CA PHE A 21 -43.15 2.73 33.95
C PHE A 21 -42.40 3.86 34.65
N ARG A 22 -41.55 4.57 33.91
CA ARG A 22 -40.83 5.74 34.41
C ARG A 22 -41.87 6.86 34.50
N PRO A 23 -42.10 7.47 35.67
CA PRO A 23 -43.06 8.56 35.77
C PRO A 23 -42.61 9.69 34.83
N SER A 24 -43.45 9.98 33.84
CA SER A 24 -43.36 11.17 33.01
C SER A 24 -43.65 12.37 33.91
N GLY A 25 -42.64 13.19 34.22
CA GLY A 25 -42.86 14.44 34.93
C GLY A 25 -41.79 14.80 35.95
N ARG A 26 -40.53 14.85 35.55
CA ARG A 26 -39.62 15.85 36.08
C ARG A 26 -39.10 16.63 34.89
N THR A 27 -39.89 17.63 34.48
CA THR A 27 -39.33 18.71 33.67
C THR A 27 -38.33 19.40 34.59
N ASP A 28 -37.06 19.02 34.47
CA ASP A 28 -36.01 19.84 35.05
C ASP A 28 -36.24 21.27 34.53
N PRO A 29 -36.32 22.29 35.39
CA PRO A 29 -36.47 23.66 34.92
C PRO A 29 -35.35 23.90 33.92
N ILE A 30 -35.72 24.20 32.68
CA ILE A 30 -34.77 24.62 31.66
C ILE A 30 -34.00 25.77 32.31
N PRO A 31 -32.67 25.69 32.43
CA PRO A 31 -31.90 26.76 33.03
C PRO A 31 -32.25 28.04 32.26
N ILE A 32 -32.68 29.08 32.99
CA ILE A 32 -33.18 30.35 32.44
C ILE A 32 -32.16 30.99 31.48
N SER A 33 -30.89 30.57 31.53
CA SER A 33 -29.84 30.91 30.57
C SER A 33 -30.12 30.48 29.12
N LYS A 34 -31.11 29.61 28.85
CA LYS A 34 -31.47 29.19 27.48
C LYS A 34 -32.65 29.95 26.86
N LEU A 35 -33.23 30.94 27.56
CA LEU A 35 -34.38 31.71 27.07
C LEU A 35 -34.03 33.04 26.38
N ASN A 36 -32.75 33.44 26.35
CA ASN A 36 -32.30 34.62 25.62
C ASN A 36 -31.53 34.23 24.35
N SER A 37 -32.24 33.84 23.28
CA SER A 37 -31.63 33.36 22.03
C SER A 37 -31.29 34.46 21.00
N SER A 38 -31.31 35.74 21.35
CA SER A 38 -31.19 36.83 20.36
C SER A 38 -29.90 37.66 20.42
N HIS A 39 -28.96 37.38 21.33
CA HIS A 39 -27.70 38.14 21.36
C HIS A 39 -26.50 37.25 21.72
N LEU A 40 -26.05 36.46 20.74
CA LEU A 40 -24.72 35.84 20.76
C LEU A 40 -23.68 36.96 20.96
N THR A 41 -22.85 36.83 21.99
CA THR A 41 -21.73 37.77 22.18
C THR A 41 -20.78 37.68 20.98
N THR A 42 -20.11 38.78 20.63
CA THR A 42 -19.13 38.81 19.52
C THR A 42 -18.10 37.67 19.66
N GLU A 43 -17.71 37.38 20.90
CA GLU A 43 -16.83 36.28 21.29
C GLU A 43 -17.38 34.89 20.94
N GLU A 44 -18.66 34.61 21.18
CA GLU A 44 -19.27 33.32 20.85
C GLU A 44 -19.40 33.13 19.33
N ARG A 45 -19.72 34.21 18.60
CA ARG A 45 -19.76 34.19 17.14
C ARG A 45 -18.37 34.00 16.54
N GLU A 46 -17.34 34.59 17.15
CA GLU A 46 -15.95 34.35 16.77
C GLU A 46 -15.50 32.92 17.07
N ARG A 47 -15.84 32.38 18.24
CA ARG A 47 -15.56 30.98 18.58
C ARG A 47 -16.24 30.02 17.62
N GLU A 48 -17.48 30.28 17.24
CA GLU A 48 -18.21 29.47 16.26
C GLU A 48 -17.58 29.58 14.87
N LYS A 49 -17.19 30.77 14.41
CA LYS A 49 -16.44 30.97 13.16
C LYS A 49 -15.10 30.23 13.17
N ARG A 50 -14.34 30.31 14.27
CA ARG A 50 -13.08 29.58 14.46
C ARG A 50 -13.30 28.07 14.45
N ALA A 51 -14.36 27.59 15.11
CA ALA A 51 -14.74 26.17 15.11
C ALA A 51 -15.19 25.68 13.72
N ALA A 52 -15.96 26.48 12.99
CA ALA A 52 -16.38 26.19 11.62
C ALA A 52 -15.17 26.18 10.66
N ALA A 53 -14.26 27.14 10.79
CA ALA A 53 -13.00 27.17 10.03
C ALA A 53 -12.12 25.95 10.34
N ALA A 54 -11.99 25.56 11.62
CA ALA A 54 -11.25 24.37 12.02
C ALA A 54 -11.86 23.07 11.44
N ARG A 55 -13.20 22.95 11.42
CA ARG A 55 -13.90 21.81 10.78
C ARG A 55 -13.64 21.76 9.27
N SER A 56 -13.75 22.91 8.59
CA SER A 56 -13.45 23.04 7.15
C SER A 56 -11.98 22.67 6.83
N MET A 57 -11.04 23.18 7.63
CA MET A 57 -9.63 22.84 7.51
C MET A 57 -9.37 21.34 7.74
N ALA A 58 -10.01 20.73 8.74
CA ALA A 58 -9.88 19.30 9.00
C ALA A 58 -10.36 18.43 7.83
N THR A 59 -11.51 18.78 7.22
CA THR A 59 -12.01 18.10 6.01
C THR A 59 -11.04 18.26 4.84
N THR A 60 -10.50 19.46 4.64
CA THR A 60 -9.54 19.76 3.57
C THR A 60 -8.22 18.99 3.77
N ALA A 61 -7.70 18.98 5.01
CA ALA A 61 -6.50 18.22 5.37
C ALA A 61 -6.69 16.71 5.18
N GLY A 62 -7.87 16.17 5.53
CA GLY A 62 -8.23 14.77 5.32
C GLY A 62 -8.22 14.38 3.84
N TYR A 63 -8.80 15.23 2.97
CA TYR A 63 -8.78 15.01 1.52
C TYR A 63 -7.34 15.01 0.96
N LEU A 64 -6.51 15.98 1.35
CA LEU A 64 -5.12 16.07 0.90
C LEU A 64 -4.30 14.85 1.37
N ALA A 65 -4.48 14.41 2.61
CA ALA A 65 -3.83 13.22 3.14
C ALA A 65 -4.24 11.95 2.36
N ARG A 66 -5.54 11.78 2.08
CA ARG A 66 -6.05 10.67 1.25
C ARG A 66 -5.43 10.69 -0.14
N ARG A 67 -5.39 11.86 -0.80
CA ARG A 67 -4.79 12.02 -2.14
C ARG A 67 -3.29 11.73 -2.14
N ALA A 68 -2.56 12.18 -1.12
CA ALA A 68 -1.14 11.89 -0.97
C ALA A 68 -0.88 10.38 -0.80
N ALA A 69 -1.67 9.71 0.04
CA ALA A 69 -1.59 8.26 0.25
C ALA A 69 -1.94 7.47 -1.03
N GLN A 70 -3.03 7.84 -1.72
CA GLN A 70 -3.42 7.24 -3.01
C GLN A 70 -2.31 7.37 -4.04
N LYS A 71 -1.72 8.57 -4.18
CA LYS A 71 -0.63 8.81 -5.11
C LYS A 71 0.60 7.96 -4.79
N GLU A 72 0.91 7.76 -3.52
CA GLU A 72 2.02 6.89 -3.11
C GLU A 72 1.73 5.42 -3.39
N ARG A 73 0.51 4.94 -3.11
CA ARG A 73 0.10 3.57 -3.45
C ARG A 73 0.24 3.29 -4.94
N VAL A 74 -0.25 4.19 -5.79
CA VAL A 74 -0.12 4.07 -7.26
C VAL A 74 1.34 4.03 -7.69
N ARG A 75 2.20 4.89 -7.14
CA ARG A 75 3.64 4.90 -7.45
C ARG A 75 4.33 3.61 -7.04
N LEU A 76 4.03 3.11 -5.84
CA LEU A 76 4.60 1.85 -5.35
C LEU A 76 4.12 0.67 -6.19
N LEU A 77 2.82 0.62 -6.50
CA LEU A 77 2.24 -0.42 -7.36
C LEU A 77 2.89 -0.42 -8.75
N TYR A 78 3.04 0.76 -9.37
CA TYR A 78 3.71 0.92 -10.66
C TYR A 78 5.16 0.43 -10.62
N ARG A 79 5.95 0.84 -9.63
CA ARG A 79 7.35 0.39 -9.48
C ARG A 79 7.47 -1.11 -9.27
N ARG A 80 6.59 -1.69 -8.45
CA ARG A 80 6.54 -3.12 -8.17
C ARG A 80 6.17 -3.91 -9.41
N ALA A 81 5.15 -3.47 -10.14
CA ALA A 81 4.69 -4.12 -11.35
C ALA A 81 5.75 -4.08 -12.46
N LEU A 82 6.45 -2.95 -12.64
CA LEU A 82 7.61 -2.89 -13.55
C LEU A 82 8.79 -3.79 -13.12
N LYS A 83 9.03 -3.92 -11.81
CA LYS A 83 10.07 -4.83 -11.32
C LYS A 83 9.69 -6.28 -11.62
N ASP A 84 8.42 -6.63 -11.49
CA ASP A 84 7.97 -8.00 -11.76
C ASP A 84 7.92 -8.32 -13.26
N THR A 85 7.58 -7.36 -14.13
CA THR A 85 7.77 -7.56 -15.58
C THR A 85 9.24 -7.86 -15.91
N LEU A 86 10.19 -7.22 -15.20
CA LEU A 86 11.61 -7.52 -15.33
C LEU A 86 12.01 -8.87 -14.68
N ASN A 87 11.38 -9.26 -13.57
CA ASN A 87 11.66 -10.55 -12.92
C ASN A 87 11.24 -11.74 -13.80
N TRP A 88 10.13 -11.61 -14.54
CA TRP A 88 9.70 -12.60 -15.54
C TRP A 88 10.55 -12.59 -16.81
N ALA A 89 11.25 -11.49 -17.10
CA ALA A 89 12.09 -11.38 -18.29
C ALA A 89 13.38 -12.21 -18.14
N VAL A 90 13.49 -13.30 -18.90
CA VAL A 90 14.64 -14.21 -18.92
C VAL A 90 15.96 -13.49 -19.29
N HIS A 91 15.90 -12.48 -20.17
CA HIS A 91 17.09 -11.80 -20.72
C HIS A 91 17.36 -10.43 -20.08
N ARG A 92 17.48 -10.40 -18.75
CA ARG A 92 17.86 -9.19 -18.00
C ARG A 92 19.22 -8.60 -18.39
N HIS A 93 20.15 -9.42 -18.90
CA HIS A 93 21.55 -9.07 -19.17
C HIS A 93 21.80 -8.47 -20.57
N LEU A 94 20.84 -8.60 -21.51
CA LEU A 94 20.92 -7.90 -22.80
C LEU A 94 20.73 -6.38 -22.65
N PHE A 95 20.01 -5.95 -21.59
CA PHE A 95 19.76 -4.53 -21.28
C PHE A 95 21.02 -3.71 -20.97
N TYR A 96 22.15 -4.35 -20.66
CA TYR A 96 23.42 -3.67 -20.34
C TYR A 96 24.47 -3.75 -21.47
N GLN A 97 24.26 -4.55 -22.52
CA GLN A 97 25.23 -4.68 -23.60
C GLN A 97 25.27 -3.46 -24.53
N ASP A 98 24.19 -2.68 -24.61
CA ASP A 98 24.12 -1.49 -25.48
C ASP A 98 24.91 -0.28 -24.95
N VAL A 99 25.31 -0.25 -23.69
CA VAL A 99 25.84 0.97 -23.06
C VAL A 99 27.33 0.88 -22.69
N SER A 100 27.91 -0.31 -22.63
CA SER A 100 29.28 -0.48 -22.11
C SER A 100 30.36 -0.78 -23.16
N PHE A 101 30.06 -0.75 -24.46
CA PHE A 101 31.09 -0.96 -25.48
C PHE A 101 31.11 0.10 -26.58
N LEU A 102 31.74 1.24 -26.28
CA LEU A 102 32.61 1.93 -27.24
C LEU A 102 33.93 2.24 -26.52
N PRO A 103 35.07 1.75 -27.05
CA PRO A 103 35.67 2.43 -28.20
C PRO A 103 36.12 1.50 -29.35
N SER A 104 35.40 1.56 -30.50
CA SER A 104 35.72 1.03 -31.86
C SER A 104 36.00 -0.49 -32.02
N PRO A 105 36.04 -1.09 -33.24
CA PRO A 105 35.36 -0.84 -34.54
C PRO A 105 34.26 -1.94 -34.81
N PRO A 106 33.50 -1.93 -35.93
CA PRO A 106 32.25 -2.67 -36.02
C PRO A 106 32.47 -4.16 -36.37
N PRO A 107 31.80 -5.12 -35.71
CA PRO A 107 31.61 -6.43 -36.26
C PRO A 107 30.24 -6.56 -36.95
N LEU A 108 30.31 -7.26 -38.06
CA LEU A 108 29.34 -7.53 -39.12
C LEU A 108 27.91 -7.88 -38.67
N PRO A 109 26.90 -7.69 -39.55
CA PRO A 109 25.50 -7.94 -39.23
C PRO A 109 25.28 -9.45 -39.11
N ILE A 110 25.31 -9.96 -37.90
CA ILE A 110 24.76 -11.28 -37.59
C ILE A 110 23.25 -11.05 -37.42
N SER A 111 22.46 -11.67 -38.29
CA SER A 111 21.04 -11.39 -38.48
C SER A 111 20.28 -11.20 -37.17
N SER A 112 19.72 -10.01 -36.99
CA SER A 112 19.03 -9.50 -35.79
C SER A 112 17.67 -10.15 -35.49
N SER A 113 17.34 -11.30 -36.08
CA SER A 113 15.95 -11.78 -36.09
C SER A 113 15.45 -12.39 -34.78
N LEU A 114 16.33 -12.83 -33.86
CA LEU A 114 15.92 -13.57 -32.66
C LEU A 114 16.19 -12.81 -31.35
N ALA A 115 17.21 -11.95 -31.33
CA ALA A 115 17.47 -11.02 -30.23
C ALA A 115 16.43 -9.89 -30.19
N ASP A 116 16.01 -9.37 -31.35
CA ASP A 116 14.93 -8.38 -31.42
C ASP A 116 13.60 -8.98 -30.95
N LEU A 117 13.31 -10.24 -31.27
CA LEU A 117 12.06 -10.90 -30.89
C LEU A 117 11.92 -11.10 -29.37
N ILE A 118 13.00 -11.45 -28.69
CA ILE A 118 12.98 -11.72 -27.24
C ILE A 118 13.02 -10.40 -26.44
N SER A 119 13.82 -9.42 -26.88
CA SER A 119 13.78 -8.07 -26.30
C SER A 119 12.42 -7.39 -26.47
N SER A 120 11.74 -7.62 -27.61
CA SER A 120 10.43 -7.04 -27.88
C SER A 120 9.38 -7.45 -26.84
N SER A 121 9.31 -8.73 -26.45
CA SER A 121 8.23 -9.21 -25.56
C SER A 121 8.21 -8.58 -24.15
N SER A 122 9.38 -8.34 -23.54
CA SER A 122 9.45 -7.75 -22.20
C SER A 122 9.28 -6.22 -22.22
N LEU A 123 9.77 -5.59 -23.29
CA LEU A 123 9.68 -4.14 -23.50
C LEU A 123 8.24 -3.76 -23.89
N GLU A 124 7.56 -4.62 -24.66
CA GLU A 124 6.13 -4.55 -24.96
C GLU A 124 5.28 -4.64 -23.70
N GLN A 125 5.52 -5.62 -22.82
CA GLN A 125 4.78 -5.73 -21.55
C GLN A 125 4.96 -4.51 -20.63
N ALA A 126 6.16 -3.92 -20.59
CA ALA A 126 6.42 -2.70 -19.82
C ALA A 126 5.72 -1.47 -20.45
N SER A 127 5.67 -1.37 -21.78
CA SER A 127 4.94 -0.31 -22.50
C SER A 127 3.43 -0.43 -22.27
N ASP A 128 2.87 -1.63 -22.41
CA ASP A 128 1.46 -1.91 -22.15
C ASP A 128 1.05 -1.52 -20.73
N LEU A 129 1.94 -1.77 -19.77
CA LEU A 129 1.74 -1.38 -18.38
C LEU A 129 1.71 0.14 -18.26
N ARG A 130 2.66 0.84 -18.90
CA ARG A 130 2.67 2.31 -18.95
C ARG A 130 1.35 2.85 -19.50
N ASP A 131 0.87 2.30 -20.61
CA ASP A 131 -0.33 2.77 -21.30
C ASP A 131 -1.59 2.56 -20.44
N LYS A 132 -1.68 1.43 -19.72
CA LYS A 132 -2.77 1.17 -18.76
C LYS A 132 -2.79 2.18 -17.60
N PHE A 133 -1.63 2.62 -17.11
CA PHE A 133 -1.55 3.64 -16.06
C PHE A 133 -1.83 5.05 -16.62
N GLU A 134 -1.38 5.36 -17.83
CA GLU A 134 -1.60 6.66 -18.48
C GLU A 134 -3.08 6.86 -18.84
N ALA A 135 -3.77 5.82 -19.30
CA ALA A 135 -5.22 5.84 -19.57
C ALA A 135 -6.07 6.24 -18.35
N ASN A 136 -5.58 5.94 -17.13
CA ASN A 136 -6.29 6.24 -15.87
C ASN A 136 -5.77 7.48 -15.15
N ARG A 137 -4.85 8.24 -15.77
CA ARG A 137 -4.19 9.39 -15.13
C ARG A 137 -5.13 10.56 -14.84
N SER A 138 -6.16 10.74 -15.66
CA SER A 138 -7.11 11.86 -15.58
C SER A 138 -8.30 11.61 -14.65
N VAL A 139 -8.37 10.47 -13.96
CA VAL A 139 -9.45 10.19 -13.01
C VAL A 139 -9.28 11.05 -11.76
N GLU A 140 -10.32 11.82 -11.41
CA GLU A 140 -10.28 12.75 -10.27
C GLU A 140 -11.05 12.25 -9.04
N ASP A 141 -12.07 11.42 -9.24
CA ASP A 141 -12.93 10.90 -8.15
C ASP A 141 -12.12 9.99 -7.19
N PRO A 142 -11.95 10.38 -5.91
CA PRO A 142 -11.17 9.61 -4.94
C PRO A 142 -11.70 8.20 -4.68
N ASP A 143 -13.01 7.98 -4.76
CA ASP A 143 -13.62 6.69 -4.45
C ASP A 143 -13.42 5.72 -5.63
N VAL A 144 -13.51 6.23 -6.86
CA VAL A 144 -13.18 5.47 -8.07
C VAL A 144 -11.70 5.10 -8.06
N ILE A 145 -10.81 6.02 -7.68
CA ILE A 145 -9.37 5.74 -7.58
C ILE A 145 -9.08 4.62 -6.58
N ASP A 146 -9.73 4.61 -5.42
CA ASP A 146 -9.51 3.54 -4.45
C ASP A 146 -9.96 2.17 -4.99
N ARG A 147 -11.09 2.12 -5.71
CA ARG A 147 -11.53 0.87 -6.38
C ARG A 147 -10.53 0.42 -7.43
N LEU A 148 -10.04 1.33 -8.27
CA LEU A 148 -9.04 1.03 -9.30
C LEU A 148 -7.73 0.53 -8.68
N ILE A 149 -7.29 1.11 -7.57
CA ILE A 149 -6.09 0.66 -6.85
C ILE A 149 -6.30 -0.76 -6.32
N VAL A 150 -7.45 -1.06 -5.71
CA VAL A 150 -7.78 -2.39 -5.19
C VAL A 150 -7.82 -3.43 -6.31
N ASP A 151 -8.49 -3.12 -7.41
CA ASP A 151 -8.57 -4.01 -8.58
C ASP A 151 -7.17 -4.26 -9.18
N ALA A 152 -6.35 -3.21 -9.26
CA ALA A 152 -4.99 -3.31 -9.79
C ALA A 152 -4.07 -4.10 -8.86
N GLU A 153 -4.18 -3.93 -7.53
CA GLU A 153 -3.46 -4.73 -6.53
C GLU A 153 -3.86 -6.21 -6.60
N ALA A 154 -5.14 -6.51 -6.78
CA ALA A 154 -5.64 -7.88 -6.94
C ALA A 154 -5.09 -8.55 -8.22
N ARG A 155 -5.09 -7.82 -9.35
CA ARG A 155 -4.47 -8.30 -10.59
C ARG A 155 -2.98 -8.52 -10.40
N TYR A 156 -2.28 -7.54 -9.84
CA TYR A 156 -0.83 -7.61 -9.58
C TYR A 156 -0.47 -8.83 -8.72
N SER A 157 -1.28 -9.17 -7.71
CA SER A 157 -1.06 -10.36 -6.87
C SER A 157 -0.97 -11.66 -7.67
N ASN A 158 -1.68 -11.79 -8.79
CA ASN A 158 -1.65 -12.99 -9.63
C ASN A 158 -0.40 -13.07 -10.52
N PHE A 159 0.28 -11.94 -10.75
CA PHE A 159 1.45 -11.84 -11.64
C PHE A 159 2.78 -11.74 -10.89
N GLN A 160 2.78 -11.90 -9.56
CA GLN A 160 4.01 -11.88 -8.78
C GLN A 160 4.88 -13.09 -9.13
N HIS A 161 6.18 -12.84 -9.33
CA HIS A 161 7.14 -13.91 -9.58
C HIS A 161 7.38 -14.71 -8.28
N PRO A 162 7.36 -16.06 -8.30
CA PRO A 162 7.53 -16.87 -7.08
C PRO A 162 8.93 -16.76 -6.44
N ASP A 163 9.95 -16.46 -7.24
CA ASP A 163 11.33 -16.26 -6.78
C ASP A 163 11.95 -15.00 -7.43
N PRO A 164 11.60 -13.78 -6.96
CA PRO A 164 11.99 -12.54 -7.62
C PRO A 164 13.51 -12.31 -7.52
N TYR A 165 14.10 -11.60 -8.50
CA TYR A 165 15.53 -11.33 -8.49
C TYR A 165 15.93 -10.44 -7.30
N ILE A 166 16.88 -10.95 -6.50
CA ILE A 166 17.51 -10.24 -5.37
C ILE A 166 19.00 -10.09 -5.66
N VAL A 167 19.52 -8.87 -5.49
CA VAL A 167 20.95 -8.64 -5.66
C VAL A 167 21.75 -9.45 -4.64
N PRO A 168 22.90 -10.04 -5.01
CA PRO A 168 23.57 -11.03 -4.15
C PRO A 168 23.86 -10.58 -2.72
N TRP A 169 24.18 -9.30 -2.49
CA TRP A 169 24.56 -8.77 -1.17
C TRP A 169 23.39 -8.19 -0.35
N ALA A 170 22.20 -8.03 -0.92
CA ALA A 170 21.04 -7.56 -0.18
C ALA A 170 20.47 -8.66 0.71
N PRO A 171 19.66 -8.32 1.73
CA PRO A 171 18.92 -9.32 2.51
C PRO A 171 18.18 -10.31 1.61
N GLY A 172 18.34 -11.60 1.86
CA GLY A 172 17.80 -12.68 1.01
C GLY A 172 18.63 -13.04 -0.23
N GLY A 173 19.72 -12.32 -0.50
CA GLY A 173 20.65 -12.63 -1.59
C GLY A 173 21.70 -13.69 -1.21
N SER A 174 22.29 -14.34 -2.22
CA SER A 174 23.23 -15.46 -2.01
C SER A 174 24.55 -15.09 -1.31
N LYS A 175 24.96 -13.81 -1.33
CA LYS A 175 26.14 -13.25 -0.65
C LYS A 175 25.80 -12.51 0.65
N PHE A 176 24.52 -12.44 1.02
CA PHE A 176 24.12 -11.82 2.27
C PHE A 176 24.77 -12.53 3.46
N THR A 177 25.31 -11.77 4.41
CA THR A 177 25.97 -12.30 5.63
C THR A 177 27.14 -13.27 5.38
N ARG A 178 27.72 -13.33 4.18
CA ARG A 178 28.92 -14.14 3.93
C ARG A 178 30.17 -13.64 4.67
N ASN A 179 30.24 -12.34 4.97
CA ASN A 179 31.38 -11.74 5.66
C ASN A 179 30.89 -10.66 6.65
N PRO A 180 30.32 -11.03 7.81
CA PRO A 180 29.94 -10.07 8.82
C PRO A 180 31.18 -9.43 9.46
N PRO A 181 31.15 -8.14 9.85
CA PRO A 181 32.24 -7.55 10.59
C PRO A 181 32.43 -8.30 11.92
N PRO A 182 33.67 -8.51 12.38
CA PRO A 182 33.91 -9.20 13.63
C PRO A 182 33.23 -8.46 14.80
N PRO A 183 32.74 -9.20 15.82
CA PRO A 183 32.15 -8.59 17.00
C PRO A 183 33.16 -7.72 17.75
N GLN A 184 32.67 -6.67 18.42
CA GLN A 184 33.52 -5.76 19.19
C GLN A 184 34.20 -6.51 20.35
N GLY A 185 35.50 -6.25 20.56
CA GLY A 185 36.29 -6.85 21.64
C GLY A 185 37.02 -8.16 21.27
N ILE A 186 36.95 -8.58 20.00
CA ILE A 186 37.75 -9.70 19.47
C ILE A 186 38.71 -9.15 18.42
N GLU A 187 40.01 -9.38 18.62
CA GLU A 187 41.07 -9.03 17.67
C GLU A 187 41.45 -10.26 16.84
N ILE A 188 41.51 -10.08 15.51
CA ILE A 188 42.04 -11.12 14.63
C ILE A 188 43.56 -11.02 14.68
N VAL A 189 44.20 -11.92 15.44
CA VAL A 189 45.66 -11.99 15.53
C VAL A 189 46.22 -12.73 14.31
N TYR A 190 46.93 -12.02 13.44
CA TYR A 190 47.56 -12.57 12.25
C TYR A 190 49.00 -13.03 12.52
N ASN A 191 49.22 -13.95 13.47
CA ASN A 191 50.59 -14.42 13.77
C ASN A 191 51.13 -15.47 12.79
N TYR A 192 50.31 -15.99 11.87
CA TYR A 192 50.67 -16.95 10.82
C TYR A 192 51.62 -18.08 11.26
N GLY A 193 51.59 -18.52 12.52
CA GLY A 193 52.49 -19.56 13.03
C GLY A 193 53.95 -19.15 13.20
N LYS A 194 54.26 -17.85 13.29
CA LYS A 194 55.55 -17.39 13.81
C LYS A 194 55.58 -17.62 15.33
N GLU A 195 56.46 -18.51 15.77
CA GLU A 195 56.89 -18.62 17.17
C GLU A 195 57.88 -17.47 17.46
N ASP A 196 57.79 -16.85 18.64
CA ASP A 196 58.66 -15.74 19.09
C ASP A 196 60.13 -16.16 19.22
#